data_AF-A0A2V6H787-F1
#
_entry.id   AF-A0A2V6H787-F1
#
_cell.length_a   1.000
_cell.length_b   1.000
_cell.length_c   1.000
_cell.angle_alpha   90.00
_cell.angle_beta   90.00
_cell.angle_gamma   90.00
#
_symmetry.space_group_name_H-M   'P 1'
#
loop_
_entity.id
_entity.type
_entity.pdbx_description
1 polymer ?
#
loop_
_entity_poly.entity_id
_entity_poly.type
_entity_poly.pdbx_seq_one_letter_code
_entity_poly.pdbx_strand_id
1 'polypeptide(L)'
;EPAASMWGENGHLAVWLDSSNAWIYPQLSPAALRMWEVAGRYAADGSKRTDTCNRVPKQLACELLLAQSSDWAFLMKTRTAREYATQRTIDHLARFNRLHDQFVTNNLDEEFLRDCERRDNIFPNVNWRYYA
;
A
#
# COMPACT_ATOMS: atom_id res chain seq x y z
N GLU A 1 6.37 12.48 30.02
CA GLU A 1 6.01 11.76 28.78
C GLU A 1 7.26 11.43 28.01
N PRO A 2 7.31 10.32 27.25
CA PRO A 2 8.42 10.03 26.34
C PRO A 2 8.42 11.00 25.15
N ALA A 3 9.60 11.43 24.72
CA ALA A 3 9.78 12.24 23.51
C ALA A 3 9.83 11.36 22.24
N ALA A 4 9.48 11.94 21.08
CA ALA A 4 9.56 11.25 19.80
C ALA A 4 11.01 10.79 19.52
N SER A 5 11.19 9.48 19.41
CA SER A 5 12.49 8.85 19.19
C SER A 5 12.30 7.55 18.43
N MET A 6 13.36 7.11 17.76
CA MET A 6 13.43 5.82 17.07
C MET A 6 14.63 5.04 17.58
N TRP A 7 14.61 3.73 17.42
CA TRP A 7 15.76 2.86 17.69
C TRP A 7 16.75 2.78 16.52
N GLY A 8 16.67 3.74 15.59
CA GLY A 8 17.54 3.85 14.41
C GLY A 8 18.71 4.80 14.60
N GLU A 9 19.31 5.24 13.49
CA GLU A 9 20.47 6.14 13.50
C GLU A 9 20.20 7.40 14.34
N ASN A 10 21.07 7.62 15.33
CA ASN A 10 21.04 8.76 16.26
C ASN A 10 19.73 8.96 17.03
N GLY A 11 18.88 7.93 17.15
CA GLY A 11 17.63 8.04 17.88
C GLY A 11 16.51 8.78 17.12
N HIS A 12 16.68 9.04 15.82
CA HIS A 12 15.83 9.93 15.03
C HIS A 12 15.24 9.26 13.78
N LEU A 13 14.36 9.99 13.08
CA LEU A 13 13.66 9.53 11.88
C LEU A 13 14.54 9.52 10.61
N ALA A 14 15.79 9.97 10.68
CA ALA A 14 16.66 10.21 9.52
C ALA A 14 16.94 8.97 8.65
N VAL A 15 16.71 7.77 9.17
CA VAL A 15 16.79 6.54 8.39
C VAL A 15 15.64 6.42 7.39
N TRP A 16 14.43 6.81 7.82
CA TRP A 16 13.22 6.67 7.03
C TRP A 16 12.81 7.97 6.33
N LEU A 17 13.26 9.13 6.81
CA LEU A 17 12.97 10.43 6.21
C LEU A 17 14.26 11.16 5.84
N ASP A 18 14.73 10.90 4.62
CA ASP A 18 15.95 11.46 4.03
C ASP A 18 15.75 11.74 2.54
N SER A 19 16.61 12.56 1.95
CA SER A 19 16.65 12.84 0.50
C SER A 19 16.54 11.59 -0.41
N SER A 20 17.05 10.44 0.03
CA SER A 20 17.07 9.18 -0.74
C SER A 20 15.72 8.45 -0.80
N ASN A 21 14.82 8.68 0.16
CA ASN A 21 13.54 7.97 0.30
C ASN A 21 12.33 8.91 0.48
N ALA A 22 12.54 10.22 0.64
CA ALA A 22 11.48 11.20 0.85
C ALA A 22 10.43 11.22 -0.28
N TRP A 23 10.80 10.81 -1.49
CA TRP A 23 9.91 10.74 -2.66
C TRP A 23 8.76 9.72 -2.48
N ILE A 24 8.90 8.75 -1.58
CA ILE A 24 7.91 7.71 -1.33
C ILE A 24 6.64 8.32 -0.69
N TYR A 25 6.81 9.23 0.27
CA TYR A 25 5.70 9.72 1.09
C TYR A 25 4.64 10.53 0.32
N PRO A 26 4.99 11.42 -0.63
CA PRO A 26 4.02 12.05 -1.51
C PRO A 26 3.20 11.07 -2.36
N GLN A 27 3.66 9.83 -2.55
CA GLN A 27 2.92 8.78 -3.26
C GLN A 27 2.06 7.92 -2.31
N LEU A 28 2.58 7.64 -1.11
CA LEU A 28 1.86 6.85 -0.10
C LEU A 28 0.66 7.59 0.48
N SER A 29 0.77 8.89 0.75
CA SER A 29 -0.32 9.65 1.39
C SER A 29 -1.60 9.66 0.54
N PRO A 30 -1.56 9.96 -0.78
CA PRO A 30 -2.74 9.84 -1.63
C PRO A 30 -3.27 8.41 -1.75
N ALA A 31 -2.40 7.40 -1.81
CA ALA A 31 -2.80 5.99 -1.88
C ALA A 31 -3.56 5.56 -0.61
N ALA A 32 -3.08 5.97 0.57
CA ALA A 32 -3.75 5.72 1.85
C ALA A 32 -5.12 6.40 1.92
N LEU A 33 -5.23 7.65 1.44
CA LEU A 33 -6.51 8.36 1.38
C LEU A 33 -7.50 7.66 0.45
N ARG A 34 -7.07 7.23 -0.74
CA ARG A 34 -7.91 6.46 -1.67
C ARG A 34 -8.38 5.15 -1.06
N MET A 35 -7.52 4.45 -0.31
CA MET A 35 -7.91 3.22 0.39
C MET A 35 -8.97 3.49 1.47
N TRP A 36 -8.83 4.58 2.23
CA TRP A 36 -9.82 5.02 3.21
C TRP A 36 -11.17 5.36 2.54
N GLU A 37 -11.16 6.10 1.42
CA GLU A 37 -12.37 6.43 0.67
C GLU A 37 -13.08 5.19 0.11
N VAL A 38 -12.31 4.24 -0.44
CA VAL A 38 -12.84 2.95 -0.89
C VAL A 38 -13.44 2.18 0.29
N ALA A 39 -12.74 2.07 1.40
CA ALA A 39 -13.25 1.32 2.55
C ALA A 39 -14.53 1.94 3.12
N GLY A 40 -14.56 3.27 3.31
CA GLY A 40 -15.71 3.98 3.85
C GLY A 40 -16.95 3.88 2.96
N ARG A 41 -16.81 4.10 1.64
CA ARG A 41 -17.94 3.98 0.70
C ARG A 41 -18.54 2.58 0.70
N TYR A 42 -17.68 1.56 0.65
CA TYR A 42 -18.13 0.18 0.53
C TYR A 42 -18.58 -0.43 1.86
N ALA A 43 -18.12 0.08 3.00
CA ALA A 43 -18.67 -0.28 4.31
C ALA A 43 -20.08 0.29 4.51
N ALA A 44 -20.34 1.53 4.05
CA ALA A 44 -21.62 2.20 4.17
C ALA A 44 -22.71 1.58 3.28
N ASP A 45 -22.34 1.07 2.10
CA ASP A 45 -23.30 0.53 1.12
C ASP A 45 -24.03 -0.74 1.58
N GLY A 46 -23.65 -1.36 2.72
CA GLY A 46 -24.41 -2.39 3.46
C GLY A 46 -24.78 -3.67 2.69
N SER A 47 -24.48 -3.72 1.39
CA SER A 47 -24.95 -4.75 0.49
C SER A 47 -23.91 -5.85 0.41
N LYS A 48 -24.39 -7.08 0.59
CA LYS A 48 -23.67 -8.33 0.28
C LYS A 48 -23.39 -8.37 -1.22
N ARG A 49 -22.51 -7.50 -1.72
CA ARG A 49 -22.13 -7.48 -3.12
C ARG A 49 -21.02 -8.49 -3.34
N THR A 50 -21.24 -9.28 -4.39
CA THR A 50 -20.37 -10.17 -5.17
C THR A 50 -18.95 -10.42 -4.66
N ASP A 51 -18.42 -11.63 -4.89
CA ASP A 51 -17.06 -12.03 -4.52
C ASP A 51 -15.99 -10.98 -4.93
N THR A 52 -16.18 -10.35 -6.09
CA THR A 52 -15.37 -9.25 -6.62
C THR A 52 -15.32 -8.01 -5.72
N CYS A 53 -16.42 -7.62 -5.05
CA CYS A 53 -16.48 -6.47 -4.14
C CYS A 53 -15.65 -6.66 -2.86
N ASN A 54 -15.28 -7.89 -2.51
CA ASN A 54 -14.32 -8.13 -1.43
C ASN A 54 -12.89 -8.36 -1.95
N ARG A 55 -12.73 -8.97 -3.12
CA ARG A 55 -11.41 -9.28 -3.70
C ARG A 55 -10.58 -8.03 -3.98
N VAL A 56 -11.16 -7.03 -4.64
CA VAL A 56 -10.41 -5.82 -5.02
C VAL A 56 -9.97 -5.00 -3.80
N PRO A 57 -10.84 -4.64 -2.83
CA PRO A 57 -10.39 -3.91 -1.63
C PRO A 57 -9.38 -4.69 -0.79
N LYS A 58 -9.45 -6.02 -0.76
CA LYS A 58 -8.41 -6.86 -0.14
C LYS A 58 -7.06 -6.69 -0.85
N GLN A 59 -7.04 -6.81 -2.17
CA GLN A 59 -5.80 -6.66 -2.92
C GLN A 59 -5.24 -5.24 -2.82
N LEU A 60 -6.10 -4.21 -2.86
CA LEU A 60 -5.70 -2.82 -2.62
C LEU A 60 -5.03 -2.64 -1.25
N ALA A 61 -5.62 -3.21 -0.19
CA ALA A 61 -5.03 -3.17 1.15
C ALA A 61 -3.66 -3.88 1.16
N CYS A 62 -3.53 -5.02 0.49
CA CYS A 62 -2.26 -5.74 0.39
C CYS A 62 -1.16 -4.93 -0.32
N GLU A 63 -1.46 -4.36 -1.50
CA GLU A 63 -0.50 -3.52 -2.24
C GLU A 63 -0.11 -2.27 -1.44
N LEU A 64 -1.06 -1.64 -0.74
CA LEU A 64 -0.76 -0.48 0.10
C LEU A 64 0.14 -0.86 1.29
N LEU A 65 -0.18 -1.93 2.01
CA LEU A 65 0.63 -2.41 3.14
C LEU A 65 2.05 -2.77 2.69
N LEU A 66 2.17 -3.44 1.54
CA LEU A 66 3.48 -3.76 0.96
C LEU A 66 4.23 -2.49 0.56
N ALA A 67 3.59 -1.50 -0.07
CA ALA A 67 4.23 -0.22 -0.40
C ALA A 67 4.67 0.57 0.84
N GLN A 68 3.96 0.43 1.96
CA GLN A 68 4.23 1.11 3.23
C GLN A 68 5.35 0.47 4.08
N SER A 69 5.93 -0.65 3.65
CA SER A 69 7.00 -1.27 4.43
C SER A 69 8.17 -0.30 4.65
N SER A 70 8.53 -0.13 5.92
CA SER A 70 9.65 0.72 6.32
C SER A 70 11.01 0.18 5.83
N ASP A 71 11.07 -1.11 5.50
CA ASP A 71 12.25 -1.76 4.94
C ASP A 71 12.68 -1.11 3.62
N TRP A 72 11.74 -0.61 2.82
CA TRP A 72 12.08 0.04 1.55
C TRP A 72 12.90 1.31 1.78
N ALA A 73 12.44 2.18 2.67
CA ALA A 73 13.15 3.41 3.01
C ALA A 73 14.52 3.10 3.66
N PHE A 74 14.58 2.06 4.49
CA PHE A 74 15.82 1.57 5.12
C PHE A 74 16.84 1.07 4.10
N LEU A 75 16.43 0.20 3.17
CA LEU A 75 17.30 -0.37 2.14
C LEU A 75 17.80 0.71 1.16
N MET A 76 16.99 1.72 0.88
CA MET A 76 17.41 2.90 0.09
C MET A 76 18.45 3.72 0.83
N LYS A 77 18.24 4.02 2.13
CA LYS A 77 19.16 4.82 2.94
C LYS A 77 20.51 4.14 3.16
N THR A 78 20.49 2.85 3.49
CA THR A 78 21.71 2.05 3.75
C THR A 78 22.44 1.63 2.47
N ARG A 79 21.82 1.82 1.30
CA ARG A 79 22.35 1.43 -0.02
C ARG A 79 22.61 -0.07 -0.18
N THR A 80 22.01 -0.90 0.67
CA THR A 80 22.18 -2.37 0.62
C THR A 80 21.45 -2.98 -0.57
N ALA A 81 20.29 -2.42 -0.95
CA ALA A 81 19.48 -2.89 -2.07
C ALA A 81 18.60 -1.74 -2.62
N ARG A 82 19.22 -0.61 -2.94
CA ARG A 82 18.51 0.65 -3.25
C ARG A 82 17.59 0.50 -4.46
N GLU A 83 18.10 0.00 -5.57
CA GLU A 83 17.39 -0.15 -6.83
C GLU A 83 16.23 -1.12 -6.67
N TYR A 84 16.47 -2.25 -5.99
CA TYR A 84 15.45 -3.22 -5.66
C TYR A 84 14.32 -2.62 -4.82
N ALA A 85 14.65 -1.96 -3.70
CA ALA A 85 13.67 -1.32 -2.84
C ALA A 85 12.86 -0.25 -3.60
N THR A 86 13.54 0.53 -4.44
CA THR A 86 12.91 1.58 -5.26
C THR A 86 11.90 0.97 -6.22
N GLN A 87 12.30 -0.08 -6.93
CA GLN A 87 11.42 -0.79 -7.86
C GLN A 87 10.24 -1.43 -7.13
N ARG A 88 10.45 -2.09 -5.99
CA ARG A 88 9.36 -2.70 -5.19
C ARG A 88 8.33 -1.67 -4.75
N THR A 89 8.76 -0.51 -4.25
CA THR A 89 7.83 0.55 -3.84
C THR A 89 7.03 1.07 -5.03
N ILE A 90 7.68 1.34 -6.17
CA ILE A 90 7.01 1.80 -7.41
C ILE A 90 6.01 0.76 -7.91
N ASP A 91 6.41 -0.51 -7.93
CA ASP A 91 5.62 -1.62 -8.41
C ASP A 91 4.31 -1.81 -7.62
N HIS A 92 4.40 -1.78 -6.28
CA HIS A 92 3.22 -1.88 -5.42
C HIS A 92 2.29 -0.69 -5.58
N LEU A 93 2.83 0.53 -5.64
CA LEU A 93 2.04 1.74 -5.89
C LEU A 93 1.38 1.72 -7.27
N ALA A 94 2.07 1.26 -8.30
CA ALA A 94 1.53 1.15 -9.66
C ALA A 94 0.37 0.14 -9.72
N ARG A 95 0.52 -1.03 -9.07
CA ARG A 95 -0.57 -2.02 -8.96
C ARG A 95 -1.75 -1.48 -8.18
N PHE A 96 -1.50 -0.86 -7.03
CA PHE A 96 -2.53 -0.20 -6.23
C PHE A 96 -3.33 0.80 -7.07
N ASN A 97 -2.65 1.73 -7.75
CA ASN A 97 -3.30 2.77 -8.54
C ASN A 97 -4.10 2.19 -9.70
N ARG A 98 -3.55 1.22 -10.45
CA ARG A 98 -4.27 0.57 -11.55
C ARG A 98 -5.52 -0.17 -11.06
N LEU A 99 -5.40 -0.97 -9.99
CA LEU A 99 -6.55 -1.68 -9.42
C LEU A 99 -7.61 -0.69 -8.91
N HIS A 100 -7.18 0.38 -8.25
CA HIS A 100 -8.08 1.42 -7.74
C HIS A 100 -8.86 2.05 -8.89
N ASP A 101 -8.17 2.51 -9.94
CA ASP A 101 -8.80 3.20 -11.07
C ASP A 101 -9.78 2.29 -11.82
N GLN A 102 -9.40 1.02 -12.03
CA GLN A 102 -10.28 0.01 -12.61
C GLN A 102 -11.53 -0.25 -11.73
N PHE A 103 -11.36 -0.25 -10.41
CA PHE A 103 -12.44 -0.51 -9.47
C PHE A 103 -13.44 0.64 -9.40
N VAL A 104 -12.97 1.89 -9.28
CA VAL A 104 -13.85 3.06 -9.18
C VAL A 104 -14.56 3.39 -10.49
N THR A 105 -13.99 2.98 -11.63
CA THR A 105 -14.62 3.10 -12.96
C THR A 105 -15.47 1.89 -13.35
N ASN A 106 -15.55 0.87 -12.48
CA ASN A 106 -16.25 -0.39 -12.73
C ASN A 106 -15.82 -1.08 -14.04
N ASN A 107 -14.54 -0.97 -14.39
CA ASN A 107 -13.90 -1.55 -15.57
C ASN A 107 -12.75 -2.46 -15.14
N LEU A 108 -13.08 -3.49 -14.36
CA LEU A 108 -12.12 -4.39 -13.74
C LEU A 108 -11.51 -5.35 -14.76
N ASP A 109 -10.18 -5.35 -14.82
CA ASP A 109 -9.40 -6.38 -15.51
C ASP A 109 -9.18 -7.56 -14.55
N GLU A 110 -10.04 -8.57 -14.66
CA GLU A 110 -10.00 -9.76 -13.81
C GLU A 110 -8.71 -10.59 -13.96
N GLU A 111 -8.05 -10.52 -15.11
CA GLU A 111 -6.76 -11.21 -15.30
C GLU A 111 -5.65 -10.50 -14.53
N PHE A 112 -5.61 -9.16 -14.62
CA PHE A 112 -4.68 -8.36 -13.84
C PHE A 112 -4.88 -8.51 -12.34
N LEU A 113 -6.14 -8.51 -11.86
CA LEU A 113 -6.43 -8.79 -10.45
C LEU A 113 -5.89 -10.15 -10.02
N ARG A 114 -6.14 -11.22 -10.79
CA ARG A 114 -5.64 -12.56 -10.48
C ARG A 114 -4.13 -12.64 -10.46
N ASP A 115 -3.43 -11.95 -11.36
CA ASP A 115 -1.96 -11.92 -11.34
C ASP A 115 -1.43 -11.21 -10.09
N CYS A 116 -2.04 -10.09 -9.70
CA CYS A 116 -1.72 -9.41 -8.43
C CYS A 116 -1.96 -10.34 -7.23
N GLU A 117 -3.14 -10.97 -7.14
CA GLU A 117 -3.50 -11.91 -6.06
C GLU A 117 -2.58 -13.13 -6.02
N ARG A 118 -2.02 -13.57 -7.15
CA ARG A 118 -1.06 -14.67 -7.20
C ARG A 118 0.34 -14.23 -6.75
N ARG A 119 0.76 -13.02 -7.12
CA ARG A 119 2.10 -12.50 -6.85
C ARG A 119 2.24 -11.97 -5.42
N ASP A 120 1.23 -11.26 -4.95
CA ASP A 120 1.24 -10.48 -3.71
C ASP A 120 0.13 -10.99 -2.77
N ASN A 121 0.33 -12.19 -2.20
CA ASN A 121 -0.68 -12.95 -1.46
C ASN A 121 -0.39 -13.15 0.05
N ILE A 122 0.55 -12.38 0.60
CA ILE A 122 1.08 -12.58 1.96
C ILE A 122 0.04 -12.36 3.07
N PHE A 123 -1.07 -11.66 2.78
CA PHE A 123 -2.16 -11.39 3.72
C PHE A 123 -3.51 -11.92 3.21
N PRO A 124 -3.71 -13.25 3.11
CA PRO A 124 -4.94 -13.83 2.54
C PRO A 124 -6.22 -13.44 3.30
N ASN A 125 -6.07 -13.09 4.58
CA ASN A 125 -7.16 -12.72 5.48
C ASN A 125 -7.16 -11.23 5.82
N VAL A 126 -6.50 -10.38 5.03
CA VAL A 126 -6.53 -8.93 5.26
C VAL A 126 -7.96 -8.42 5.32
N ASN A 127 -8.30 -7.73 6.41
CA ASN A 127 -9.60 -7.12 6.57
C ASN A 127 -9.52 -5.64 6.19
N TRP A 128 -9.83 -5.35 4.93
CA TRP A 128 -9.83 -3.99 4.40
C TRP A 128 -10.82 -3.05 5.13
N ARG A 129 -11.80 -3.60 5.86
CA ARG A 129 -12.77 -2.79 6.62
C ARG A 129 -12.14 -1.99 7.76
N TYR A 130 -10.92 -2.31 8.19
CA TYR A 130 -10.21 -1.49 9.18
C TYR A 130 -9.79 -0.11 8.66
N TYR A 131 -9.88 0.12 7.35
CA TYR A 131 -9.70 1.43 6.75
C TYR A 131 -10.99 2.27 6.72
N ALA A 132 -12.15 1.73 7.16
CA ALA A 132 -13.43 2.44 7.17
C ALA A 132 -13.73 3.10 8.52
#